data_AF-A0A368H1A0-F1
#
_entry.id   AF-A0A368H1A0-F1
#
_cell.length_a   1.000
_cell.length_b   1.000
_cell.length_c   1.000
_cell.angle_alpha   90.00
_cell.angle_beta   90.00
_cell.angle_gamma   90.00
#
_symmetry.space_group_name_H-M   'P 1'
#
loop_
_entity.id
_entity.type
_entity.pdbx_description
1 polymer ?
#
loop_
_entity_poly.entity_id
_entity_poly.type
_entity_poly.pdbx_seq_one_letter_code
_entity_poly.pdbx_strand_id
1 'polypeptide(L)'
;MVFLGCNASELVAHYSVDALRQLAIKFLERGELPNFRFRKDFLRPFEIIMARNRSAQTRELVVACCSNLVEAHAPRIKSGWRNLFSVWTLAAGDLQKDIAEAAFSASSRVILYQFKEDFASILDAFQTLAEFACNTNHPDVIMEAIRRIRSCGEYVSVNQERIVEAPWEESWSVSGDQRIWLRGWFPIFSEPSCIINRCKLDVRTRSLCVMFEIMKNHAVNSVPSGGEISST
;
A
#
# COMPACT_ATOMS: atom_id res chain seq x y z
N MET A 1 11.21 -20.29 9.82
CA MET A 1 10.96 -19.99 8.39
C MET A 1 11.68 -18.74 7.93
N VAL A 2 11.50 -17.57 8.56
CA VAL A 2 12.18 -16.31 8.12
C VAL A 2 13.71 -16.44 7.98
N PHE A 3 14.40 -17.04 8.96
CA PHE A 3 15.85 -17.27 8.90
C PHE A 3 16.28 -18.21 7.74
N LEU A 4 15.41 -19.13 7.31
CA LEU A 4 15.68 -20.02 6.18
C LEU A 4 15.28 -19.36 4.84
N GLY A 5 14.29 -18.46 4.85
CA GLY A 5 13.90 -17.65 3.69
C GLY A 5 14.95 -16.62 3.28
N CYS A 6 15.88 -16.25 4.17
CA CYS A 6 17.03 -15.40 3.87
C CYS A 6 18.34 -16.19 3.69
N ASN A 7 18.27 -17.51 3.53
CA ASN A 7 19.44 -18.35 3.39
C ASN A 7 20.18 -18.06 2.07
N ALA A 8 21.50 -18.20 2.06
CA ALA A 8 22.33 -18.06 0.85
C ALA A 8 22.03 -19.16 -0.19
N SER A 9 21.54 -20.33 0.25
CA SER A 9 21.04 -21.37 -0.64
C SER A 9 19.66 -21.01 -1.16
N GLU A 10 19.59 -20.76 -2.47
CA GLU A 10 18.37 -20.42 -3.20
C GLU A 10 17.28 -21.51 -3.05
N LEU A 11 17.68 -22.79 -3.09
CA LEU A 11 16.76 -23.91 -2.94
C LEU A 11 16.08 -23.92 -1.55
N VAL A 12 16.86 -23.66 -0.48
CA VAL A 12 16.34 -23.58 0.88
C VAL A 12 15.42 -22.37 1.06
N ALA A 13 15.78 -21.24 0.46
CA ALA A 13 14.96 -20.04 0.48
C ALA A 13 13.63 -20.27 -0.26
N HIS A 14 13.66 -20.90 -1.44
CA HIS A 14 12.48 -21.26 -2.23
C HIS A 14 11.50 -22.13 -1.44
N TYR A 15 11.96 -23.27 -0.90
CA TYR A 15 11.09 -24.15 -0.11
C TYR A 15 10.54 -23.45 1.14
N SER A 16 11.31 -22.55 1.74
CA SER A 16 10.87 -21.79 2.91
C SER A 16 9.77 -20.79 2.57
N VAL A 17 9.89 -20.08 1.44
CA VAL A 17 8.86 -19.15 0.95
C VAL A 17 7.59 -19.91 0.57
N ASP A 18 7.71 -21.06 -0.10
CA ASP A 18 6.53 -21.85 -0.45
C ASP A 18 5.83 -22.44 0.78
N ALA A 19 6.59 -22.99 1.74
CA ALA A 19 6.03 -23.47 3.01
C ALA A 19 5.30 -22.35 3.78
N LEU A 20 5.84 -21.13 3.75
CA LEU A 20 5.20 -19.95 4.33
C LEU A 20 3.89 -19.61 3.60
N ARG A 21 3.86 -19.66 2.27
CA ARG A 21 2.65 -19.47 1.46
C ARG A 21 1.58 -20.52 1.78
N GLN A 22 1.95 -21.79 1.89
CA GLN A 22 1.01 -22.85 2.24
C GLN A 22 0.43 -22.65 3.65
N LEU A 23 1.25 -22.22 4.61
CA LEU A 23 0.78 -21.86 5.95
C LEU A 23 -0.17 -20.65 5.89
N ALA A 24 0.11 -19.68 5.02
CA ALA A 24 -0.73 -18.51 4.82
C ALA A 24 -2.11 -18.85 4.29
N ILE A 25 -2.18 -19.71 3.29
CA ILE A 25 -3.46 -20.22 2.76
C ILE A 25 -4.27 -20.88 3.86
N LYS A 26 -3.67 -21.82 4.60
CA LYS A 26 -4.35 -22.51 5.71
C LYS A 26 -4.82 -21.56 6.81
N PHE A 27 -4.09 -20.48 7.05
CA PHE A 27 -4.47 -19.47 8.01
C PHE A 27 -5.68 -18.66 7.50
N LEU A 28 -5.64 -18.19 6.25
CA LEU A 28 -6.73 -17.45 5.62
C LEU A 28 -8.01 -18.29 5.54
N GLU A 29 -7.90 -19.59 5.26
CA GLU A 29 -9.05 -20.51 5.20
C GLU A 29 -9.79 -20.70 6.53
N ARG A 30 -9.08 -20.63 7.65
CA ARG A 30 -9.69 -20.76 8.97
C ARG A 30 -10.45 -19.51 9.41
N GLY A 31 -10.23 -18.39 8.73
CA GLY A 31 -10.77 -17.08 9.08
C GLY A 31 -10.08 -16.46 10.30
N GLU A 32 -10.11 -15.13 10.38
CA GLU A 32 -9.67 -14.42 11.58
C GLU A 32 -10.61 -14.76 12.75
N LEU A 33 -10.12 -15.51 13.73
CA LEU A 33 -10.85 -15.84 14.96
C LEU A 33 -11.05 -14.55 15.79
N PRO A 34 -12.28 -14.25 16.27
CA PRO A 34 -12.62 -12.97 16.90
C PRO A 34 -11.84 -12.62 18.19
N ASN A 35 -11.14 -13.59 18.80
CA ASN A 35 -10.30 -13.39 20.00
C ASN A 35 -8.81 -13.70 19.78
N PHE A 36 -8.41 -14.02 18.55
CA PHE A 36 -7.03 -14.29 18.21
C PHE A 36 -6.38 -12.99 17.71
N ARG A 37 -5.96 -12.13 18.65
CA ARG A 37 -5.06 -10.98 18.38
C ARG A 37 -3.70 -11.40 17.80
N PHE A 38 -3.44 -12.71 17.68
CA PHE A 38 -2.36 -13.31 16.90
C PHE A 38 -2.75 -13.32 15.42
N ARG A 39 -2.18 -12.52 14.52
CA ARG A 39 -1.16 -11.48 14.59
C ARG A 39 -1.42 -10.70 13.30
N LYS A 40 -1.63 -9.38 13.36
CA LYS A 40 -1.61 -8.51 12.16
C LYS A 40 -0.34 -8.70 11.31
N ASP A 41 0.68 -9.34 11.89
CA ASP A 41 1.98 -9.65 11.33
C ASP A 41 2.11 -11.07 10.72
N PHE A 42 1.02 -11.83 10.53
CA PHE A 42 1.16 -13.19 9.98
C PHE A 42 1.81 -13.20 8.58
N LEU A 43 1.55 -12.17 7.76
CA LEU A 43 2.18 -11.98 6.45
C LEU A 43 3.51 -11.23 6.50
N ARG A 44 3.89 -10.66 7.66
CA ARG A 44 5.17 -9.97 7.90
C ARG A 44 6.42 -10.79 7.55
N PRO A 45 6.44 -12.13 7.66
CA PRO A 45 7.54 -12.92 7.14
C PRO A 45 7.87 -12.67 5.67
N PHE A 46 6.88 -12.42 4.79
CA PHE A 46 7.13 -12.08 3.38
C PHE A 46 7.84 -10.74 3.25
N GLU A 47 7.42 -9.73 4.01
CA GLU A 47 8.06 -8.42 4.09
C GLU A 47 9.53 -8.53 4.53
N ILE A 48 9.80 -9.31 5.57
CA ILE A 48 11.17 -9.50 6.07
C ILE A 48 12.06 -10.19 5.02
N ILE A 49 11.53 -11.20 4.32
CA ILE A 49 12.28 -11.91 3.27
C ILE A 49 12.54 -10.97 2.08
N MET A 50 11.53 -10.21 1.65
CA MET A 50 11.68 -9.22 0.57
C MET A 50 12.77 -8.19 0.88
N ALA A 51 12.78 -7.66 2.11
CA ALA A 51 13.74 -6.64 2.54
C ALA A 51 15.18 -7.16 2.69
N ARG A 52 15.36 -8.44 3.05
CA ARG A 52 16.67 -8.97 3.47
C ARG A 52 17.32 -9.91 2.47
N ASN A 53 16.55 -10.50 1.54
CA ASN A 53 17.10 -11.48 0.61
C ASN A 53 17.76 -10.81 -0.61
N ARG A 54 19.01 -11.18 -0.88
CA ARG A 54 19.80 -10.64 -2.00
C ARG A 54 19.52 -11.33 -3.34
N SER A 55 18.97 -12.54 -3.35
CA SER A 55 18.58 -13.27 -4.57
C SER A 55 17.35 -12.64 -5.21
N ALA A 56 17.47 -12.21 -6.47
CA ALA A 56 16.36 -11.71 -7.26
C ALA A 56 15.26 -12.77 -7.44
N GLN A 57 15.63 -14.03 -7.70
CA GLN A 57 14.64 -15.12 -7.85
C GLN A 57 13.82 -15.33 -6.58
N THR A 58 14.43 -15.21 -5.39
CA THR A 58 13.67 -15.34 -4.14
C THR A 58 12.72 -14.17 -3.94
N ARG A 59 13.16 -12.93 -4.26
CA ARG A 59 12.30 -11.74 -4.17
C ARG A 59 11.14 -11.80 -5.17
N GLU A 60 11.41 -12.24 -6.40
CA GLU A 60 10.39 -12.51 -7.41
C GLU A 60 9.36 -13.54 -6.90
N LEU A 61 9.84 -14.65 -6.33
CA LEU A 61 8.96 -15.68 -5.73
C LEU A 61 8.08 -15.11 -4.62
N VAL A 62 8.62 -14.23 -3.77
CA VAL A 62 7.83 -13.56 -2.72
C VAL A 62 6.70 -12.72 -3.33
N VAL A 63 7.00 -11.90 -4.34
CA VAL A 63 5.99 -11.09 -5.04
C VAL A 63 4.94 -12.00 -5.69
N ALA A 64 5.35 -13.07 -6.38
CA ALA A 64 4.44 -14.04 -6.97
C ALA A 64 3.55 -14.73 -5.93
N CYS A 65 4.10 -15.13 -4.78
CA CYS A 65 3.34 -15.72 -3.69
C CYS A 65 2.28 -14.75 -3.14
N CYS A 66 2.65 -13.49 -2.92
CA CYS A 66 1.72 -12.45 -2.47
C CYS A 66 0.59 -12.21 -3.48
N SER A 67 0.90 -12.14 -4.78
CA SER A 67 -0.10 -12.02 -5.85
C SER A 67 -1.07 -13.20 -5.85
N ASN A 68 -0.56 -14.43 -5.74
CA ASN A 68 -1.39 -15.63 -5.66
C ASN A 68 -2.30 -15.64 -4.43
N LEU A 69 -1.81 -15.18 -3.27
CA LEU A 69 -2.62 -15.08 -2.05
C LEU A 69 -3.79 -14.10 -2.23
N VAL A 70 -3.54 -12.97 -2.88
CA VAL A 70 -4.57 -11.98 -3.20
C VAL A 70 -5.61 -12.57 -4.15
N GLU A 71 -5.17 -13.17 -5.26
CA GLU A 71 -6.08 -13.72 -6.27
C GLU A 71 -6.99 -14.81 -5.70
N ALA A 72 -6.45 -15.68 -4.84
CA ALA A 72 -7.22 -16.79 -4.27
C ALA A 72 -8.03 -16.43 -3.02
N HIS A 73 -7.59 -15.43 -2.24
CA HIS A 73 -8.08 -15.22 -0.88
C HIS A 73 -8.32 -13.76 -0.48
N ALA A 74 -8.40 -12.82 -1.42
CA ALA A 74 -8.62 -11.39 -1.14
C ALA A 74 -9.68 -11.08 -0.05
N PRO A 75 -10.89 -11.66 -0.06
CA PRO A 75 -11.91 -11.38 0.96
C PRO A 75 -11.53 -11.83 2.38
N ARG A 76 -10.53 -12.72 2.51
CA ARG A 76 -10.09 -13.30 3.78
C ARG A 76 -8.85 -12.61 4.35
N ILE A 77 -8.21 -11.72 3.60
CA ILE A 77 -6.96 -11.05 4.02
C ILE A 77 -7.20 -10.05 5.15
N LYS A 78 -8.29 -9.28 5.10
CA LYS A 78 -8.71 -8.33 6.14
C LYS A 78 -7.53 -7.48 6.67
N SER A 79 -7.07 -7.70 7.89
CA SER A 79 -6.00 -6.89 8.50
C SER A 79 -4.60 -7.09 7.88
N GLY A 80 -4.42 -8.13 7.04
CA GLY A 80 -3.15 -8.47 6.41
C GLY A 80 -2.76 -7.60 5.21
N TRP A 81 -3.64 -6.73 4.71
CA TRP A 81 -3.36 -5.87 3.55
C TRP A 81 -2.13 -5.01 3.74
N ARG A 82 -1.91 -4.49 4.94
CA ARG A 82 -0.74 -3.67 5.27
C ARG A 82 0.60 -4.35 4.97
N ASN A 83 0.75 -5.64 5.32
CA ASN A 83 2.00 -6.34 5.03
C ASN A 83 2.18 -6.60 3.54
N LEU A 84 1.09 -6.85 2.79
CA LEU A 84 1.16 -7.02 1.34
C LEU A 84 1.59 -5.73 0.65
N PHE A 85 1.01 -4.60 1.05
CA PHE A 85 1.44 -3.28 0.59
C PHE A 85 2.89 -2.98 0.97
N SER A 86 3.33 -3.32 2.18
CA SER A 86 4.74 -3.19 2.57
C SER A 86 5.69 -4.02 1.68
N VAL A 87 5.32 -5.27 1.34
CA VAL A 87 6.08 -6.10 0.38
C VAL A 87 6.18 -5.43 -0.98
N TRP A 88 5.07 -4.91 -1.52
CA TRP A 88 5.09 -4.24 -2.83
C TRP A 88 5.82 -2.90 -2.79
N THR A 89 5.77 -2.16 -1.68
CA THR A 89 6.57 -0.93 -1.48
C THR A 89 8.06 -1.25 -1.51
N LEU A 90 8.50 -2.34 -0.86
CA LEU A 90 9.89 -2.79 -0.94
C LEU A 90 10.27 -3.23 -2.36
N ALA A 91 9.37 -3.94 -3.05
CA ALA A 91 9.55 -4.36 -4.44
C ALA A 91 9.58 -3.17 -5.42
N ALA A 92 8.90 -2.07 -5.09
CA ALA A 92 8.92 -0.87 -5.90
C ALA A 92 10.32 -0.28 -6.03
N GLY A 93 11.21 -0.49 -5.06
CA GLY A 93 12.61 -0.06 -5.08
C GLY A 93 13.60 -1.10 -5.62
N ASP A 94 13.13 -2.23 -6.16
CA ASP A 94 14.01 -3.30 -6.64
C ASP A 94 14.81 -2.86 -7.88
N LEU A 95 16.01 -3.45 -8.06
CA LEU A 95 16.85 -3.18 -9.23
C LEU A 95 16.33 -3.91 -10.48
N GLN A 96 15.58 -4.99 -10.26
CA GLN A 96 15.04 -5.84 -11.32
C GLN A 96 13.66 -5.34 -11.74
N LYS A 97 13.58 -4.87 -12.99
CA LYS A 97 12.35 -4.32 -13.60
C LYS A 97 11.17 -5.27 -13.47
N ASP A 98 11.37 -6.56 -13.73
CA ASP A 98 10.30 -7.56 -13.72
C ASP A 98 9.65 -7.69 -12.34
N ILE A 99 10.43 -7.57 -11.26
CA ILE A 99 9.93 -7.63 -9.88
C ILE A 99 9.10 -6.39 -9.56
N ALA A 100 9.62 -5.20 -9.89
CA ALA A 100 8.92 -3.94 -9.68
C ALA A 100 7.61 -3.88 -10.48
N GLU A 101 7.62 -4.32 -11.75
CA GLU A 101 6.43 -4.35 -12.61
C GLU A 101 5.40 -5.37 -12.14
N ALA A 102 5.83 -6.57 -11.71
CA ALA A 102 4.94 -7.56 -11.15
C ALA A 102 4.26 -7.06 -9.86
N ALA A 103 5.02 -6.40 -8.97
CA ALA A 103 4.48 -5.81 -7.75
C ALA A 103 3.53 -4.64 -8.04
N PHE A 104 3.84 -3.81 -9.04
CA PHE A 104 2.97 -2.72 -9.46
C PHE A 104 1.65 -3.25 -10.05
N SER A 105 1.71 -4.27 -10.91
CA SER A 105 0.53 -4.90 -11.49
C SER A 105 -0.39 -5.51 -10.41
N ALA A 106 0.19 -6.21 -9.44
CA ALA A 106 -0.54 -6.80 -8.32
C ALA A 106 -1.20 -5.74 -7.44
N SER A 107 -0.44 -4.74 -6.97
CA SER A 107 -0.97 -3.65 -6.13
C SER A 107 -2.03 -2.83 -6.86
N SER A 108 -1.81 -2.49 -8.13
CA SER A 108 -2.77 -1.76 -8.97
C SER A 108 -4.08 -2.52 -9.14
N ARG A 109 -4.02 -3.85 -9.28
CA ARG A 109 -5.21 -4.69 -9.38
C ARG A 109 -6.00 -4.64 -8.07
N VAL A 110 -5.32 -4.80 -6.93
CA VAL A 110 -5.96 -4.69 -5.61
C VAL A 110 -6.63 -3.34 -5.44
N ILE A 111 -5.94 -2.25 -5.77
CA ILE A 111 -6.50 -0.90 -5.73
C ILE A 111 -7.80 -0.81 -6.56
N LEU A 112 -7.81 -1.33 -7.79
CA LEU A 112 -8.98 -1.20 -8.67
C LEU A 112 -10.20 -2.03 -8.21
N TYR A 113 -9.98 -3.20 -7.63
CA TYR A 113 -11.07 -4.12 -7.28
C TYR A 113 -11.42 -4.11 -5.78
N GLN A 114 -10.41 -4.04 -4.90
CA GLN A 114 -10.61 -4.14 -3.45
C GLN A 114 -11.05 -2.83 -2.82
N PHE A 115 -10.76 -1.65 -3.41
CA PHE A 115 -11.27 -0.38 -2.84
C PHE A 115 -12.80 -0.33 -2.77
N LYS A 116 -13.49 -1.03 -3.67
CA LYS A 116 -14.97 -1.11 -3.65
C LYS A 116 -15.45 -1.89 -2.42
N GLU A 117 -14.81 -3.01 -2.16
CA GLU A 117 -15.19 -3.97 -1.12
C GLU A 117 -14.72 -3.53 0.27
N ASP A 118 -13.45 -3.15 0.43
CA ASP A 118 -12.82 -2.86 1.73
C ASP A 118 -11.93 -1.62 1.68
N PHE A 119 -12.56 -0.44 1.53
CA PHE A 119 -11.85 0.82 1.37
C PHE A 119 -10.86 1.11 2.52
N ALA A 120 -11.30 0.90 3.77
CA ALA A 120 -10.55 1.27 4.96
C ALA A 120 -9.22 0.50 5.11
N SER A 121 -9.17 -0.76 4.67
CA SER A 121 -7.98 -1.60 4.77
C SER A 121 -6.96 -1.34 3.65
N ILE A 122 -7.36 -0.63 2.59
CA ILE A 122 -6.54 -0.38 1.39
C ILE A 122 -5.99 1.05 1.36
N LEU A 123 -6.25 1.87 2.39
CA LEU A 123 -5.67 3.21 2.52
C LEU A 123 -4.13 3.21 2.54
N ASP A 124 -3.51 2.13 3.03
CA ASP A 124 -2.06 1.92 3.01
C ASP A 124 -1.51 1.80 1.57
N ALA A 125 -2.36 1.59 0.56
CA ALA A 125 -1.95 1.49 -0.85
C ALA A 125 -1.42 2.81 -1.42
N PHE A 126 -1.82 3.97 -0.86
CA PHE A 126 -1.38 5.28 -1.35
C PHE A 126 0.14 5.45 -1.19
N GLN A 127 0.69 4.99 -0.07
CA GLN A 127 2.13 4.95 0.19
C GLN A 127 2.86 4.08 -0.83
N THR A 128 2.33 2.89 -1.11
CA THR A 128 2.92 1.99 -2.11
C THR A 128 2.93 2.62 -3.50
N LEU A 129 1.84 3.27 -3.93
CA LEU A 129 1.78 3.95 -5.22
C LEU A 129 2.78 5.11 -5.32
N ALA A 130 2.97 5.86 -4.25
CA ALA A 130 3.94 6.94 -4.22
C ALA A 130 5.38 6.44 -4.37
N GLU A 131 5.72 5.31 -3.76
CA GLU A 131 7.04 4.70 -3.91
C GLU A 131 7.29 4.27 -5.36
N PHE A 132 6.29 3.68 -6.03
CA PHE A 132 6.36 3.38 -7.46
C PHE A 132 6.54 4.63 -8.32
N ALA A 133 5.84 5.73 -8.00
CA ALA A 133 6.00 7.01 -8.69
C ALA A 133 7.37 7.67 -8.45
N CYS A 134 8.08 7.28 -7.38
CA CYS A 134 9.43 7.75 -7.08
C CYS A 134 10.54 6.93 -7.77
N ASN A 135 10.25 5.72 -8.27
CA ASN A 135 11.29 4.89 -8.87
C ASN A 135 11.62 5.33 -10.30
N THR A 136 12.65 6.16 -10.42
CA THR A 136 13.13 6.71 -11.70
C THR A 136 13.66 5.69 -12.72
N ASN A 137 13.86 4.43 -12.33
CA ASN A 137 14.34 3.37 -13.21
C ASN A 137 13.24 2.82 -14.15
N HIS A 138 11.97 3.09 -13.86
CA HIS A 138 10.83 2.48 -14.57
C HIS A 138 9.78 3.54 -14.99
N PRO A 139 10.03 4.30 -16.08
CA PRO A 139 9.16 5.41 -16.50
C PRO A 139 7.69 5.04 -16.73
N ASP A 140 7.43 3.84 -17.28
CA ASP A 140 6.06 3.37 -17.53
C ASP A 140 5.28 3.14 -16.23
N VAL A 141 5.95 2.58 -15.22
CA VAL A 141 5.38 2.34 -13.88
C VAL A 141 5.08 3.67 -13.19
N ILE A 142 5.97 4.67 -13.30
CA ILE A 142 5.77 6.00 -12.73
C ILE A 142 4.47 6.64 -13.26
N MET A 143 4.29 6.61 -14.59
CA MET A 143 3.14 7.24 -15.23
C MET A 143 1.83 6.58 -14.82
N GLU A 144 1.82 5.25 -14.75
CA GLU A 144 0.62 4.52 -14.34
C GLU A 144 0.35 4.67 -12.83
N ALA A 145 1.40 4.77 -12.00
CA ALA A 145 1.29 5.05 -10.56
C ALA A 145 0.66 6.43 -10.32
N ILE A 146 1.12 7.47 -11.02
CA ILE A 146 0.51 8.82 -10.95
C ILE A 146 -0.97 8.77 -11.36
N ARG A 147 -1.30 7.99 -12.41
CA ARG A 147 -2.70 7.79 -12.82
C ARG A 147 -3.52 7.12 -11.72
N ARG A 148 -2.97 6.12 -11.02
CA ARG A 148 -3.64 5.47 -9.89
C ARG A 148 -3.85 6.42 -8.72
N ILE A 149 -2.87 7.26 -8.39
CA ILE A 149 -2.99 8.29 -7.33
C ILE A 149 -4.16 9.23 -7.63
N ARG A 150 -4.37 9.63 -8.89
CA ARG A 150 -5.56 10.41 -9.28
C ARG A 150 -6.87 9.69 -8.92
N SER A 151 -7.00 8.43 -9.33
CA SER A 151 -8.19 7.62 -9.01
C SER A 151 -8.40 7.44 -7.51
N CYS A 152 -7.31 7.39 -6.73
CA CYS A 152 -7.39 7.34 -5.27
C CYS A 152 -8.05 8.60 -4.69
N GLY A 153 -7.78 9.78 -5.25
CA GLY A 153 -8.45 11.02 -4.86
C GLY A 153 -9.97 10.97 -5.08
N GLU A 154 -10.42 10.41 -6.20
CA GLU A 154 -11.84 10.18 -6.47
C GLU A 154 -12.46 9.24 -5.41
N TYR A 155 -11.80 8.12 -5.10
CA TYR A 155 -12.29 7.20 -4.06
C TYR A 155 -12.38 7.85 -2.68
N VAL A 156 -11.38 8.63 -2.25
CA VAL A 156 -11.41 9.35 -0.98
C VAL A 156 -12.59 10.32 -0.94
N SER A 157 -12.84 11.06 -2.03
CA SER A 157 -13.96 12.01 -2.10
C SER A 157 -15.33 11.35 -1.94
N VAL A 158 -15.51 10.16 -2.52
CA VAL A 158 -16.79 9.44 -2.50
C VAL A 158 -17.01 8.65 -1.21
N ASN A 159 -15.93 8.22 -0.55
CA ASN A 159 -16.00 7.29 0.59
C ASN A 159 -15.61 7.93 1.93
N GLN A 160 -15.82 9.24 2.09
CA GLN A 160 -15.45 9.96 3.31
C GLN A 160 -16.09 9.39 4.59
N GLU A 161 -17.36 8.99 4.53
CA GLU A 161 -18.07 8.37 5.67
C GLU A 161 -17.40 7.06 6.10
N ARG A 162 -17.01 6.21 5.14
CA ARG A 162 -16.29 4.95 5.41
C ARG A 162 -14.93 5.17 6.06
N ILE A 163 -14.28 6.33 5.83
CA ILE A 163 -13.03 6.70 6.52
C ILE A 163 -13.30 7.02 7.99
N VAL A 164 -14.38 7.75 8.27
CA VAL A 164 -14.75 8.15 9.63
C VAL A 164 -15.14 6.93 10.47
N GLU A 165 -15.91 6.02 9.89
CA GLU A 165 -16.40 4.78 10.52
C GLU A 165 -15.31 3.72 10.70
N ALA A 166 -14.23 3.79 9.92
CA ALA A 166 -13.15 2.81 10.00
C ALA A 166 -12.54 2.75 11.40
N PRO A 167 -12.28 1.55 11.96
CA PRO A 167 -11.60 1.40 13.24
C PRO A 167 -10.27 2.14 13.23
N TRP A 168 -10.00 2.91 14.29
CA TRP A 168 -8.78 3.68 14.44
C TRP A 168 -8.14 3.36 15.79
N GLU A 169 -6.86 2.96 15.74
CA GLU A 169 -6.14 2.44 16.91
C GLU A 169 -5.60 3.55 17.84
N GLU A 170 -5.56 4.80 17.38
CA GLU A 170 -5.02 5.92 18.16
C GLU A 170 -6.10 6.57 19.04
N SER A 171 -5.83 6.62 20.35
CA SER A 171 -6.76 6.99 21.43
C SER A 171 -7.16 8.47 21.51
N TRP A 172 -6.87 9.29 20.50
CA TRP A 172 -7.19 10.72 20.53
C TRP A 172 -8.59 10.96 19.95
N SER A 173 -9.37 11.85 20.57
CA SER A 173 -10.67 12.27 20.06
C SER A 173 -10.49 13.23 18.88
N VAL A 174 -10.29 12.66 17.69
CA VAL A 174 -10.14 13.41 16.44
C VAL A 174 -11.47 13.45 15.70
N SER A 175 -11.84 14.62 15.18
CA SER A 175 -13.11 14.82 14.47
C SER A 175 -13.15 14.01 13.17
N GLY A 176 -14.36 13.82 12.61
CA GLY A 176 -14.54 13.15 11.33
C GLY A 176 -13.72 13.81 10.21
N ASP A 177 -13.74 15.13 10.12
CA ASP A 177 -12.99 15.89 9.12
C ASP A 177 -11.48 15.71 9.24
N GLN A 178 -10.97 15.68 10.48
CA GLN A 178 -9.56 15.41 10.72
C GLN A 178 -9.19 13.97 10.37
N ARG A 179 -10.09 12.98 10.54
CA ARG A 179 -9.86 11.60 10.09
C ARG A 179 -9.83 11.52 8.55
N ILE A 180 -10.75 12.19 7.88
CA ILE A 180 -10.80 12.27 6.40
C ILE A 180 -9.50 12.88 5.89
N TRP A 181 -9.04 13.97 6.52
CA TRP A 181 -7.76 14.58 6.19
C TRP A 181 -6.59 13.62 6.45
N LEU A 182 -6.40 13.14 7.68
CA LEU A 182 -5.21 12.36 8.06
C LEU A 182 -5.12 11.00 7.35
N ARG A 183 -6.25 10.34 7.08
CA ARG A 183 -6.25 8.99 6.49
C ARG A 183 -6.56 8.97 4.99
N GLY A 184 -7.27 9.95 4.48
CA GLY A 184 -7.63 10.03 3.07
C GLY A 184 -6.72 10.99 2.31
N TRP A 185 -6.81 12.27 2.63
CA TRP A 185 -6.15 13.32 1.85
C TRP A 185 -4.66 13.45 2.12
N PHE A 186 -4.24 13.35 3.38
CA PHE A 186 -2.87 13.51 3.80
C PHE A 186 -1.96 12.52 3.07
N PRO A 187 -2.21 11.19 3.01
CA PRO A 187 -1.33 10.28 2.28
C PRO A 187 -1.35 10.45 0.74
N ILE A 188 -2.34 11.17 0.20
CA ILE A 188 -2.35 11.56 -1.22
C ILE A 188 -1.45 12.78 -1.45
N PHE A 189 -1.33 13.67 -0.45
CA PHE A 189 -0.63 14.95 -0.56
C PHE A 189 0.75 14.99 0.13
N SER A 190 1.00 14.16 1.14
CA SER A 190 2.29 14.09 1.84
C SER A 190 3.36 13.41 1.01
N GLU A 191 3.00 12.37 0.29
CA GLU A 191 3.91 11.53 -0.49
C GLU A 191 4.46 12.21 -1.76
N PRO A 192 3.71 13.04 -2.50
CA PRO A 192 4.25 13.86 -3.60
C PRO A 192 5.41 14.77 -3.19
N SER A 193 5.60 15.10 -1.90
CA SER A 193 6.79 15.81 -1.44
C SER A 193 8.08 15.01 -1.68
N CYS A 194 8.01 13.68 -1.64
CA CYS A 194 9.11 12.79 -2.00
C CYS A 194 9.34 12.78 -3.52
N ILE A 195 8.27 12.77 -4.33
CA ILE A 195 8.36 12.85 -5.79
C ILE A 195 9.00 14.19 -6.22
N ILE A 196 8.56 15.30 -5.63
CA ILE A 196 9.06 16.67 -5.92
C ILE A 196 10.55 16.82 -5.59
N ASN A 197 11.06 16.08 -4.60
CA ASN A 197 12.46 16.15 -4.19
C ASN A 197 13.35 15.10 -4.87
N ARG A 198 12.80 13.96 -5.30
CA ARG A 198 13.56 12.80 -5.78
C ARG A 198 13.47 12.54 -7.29
N CYS A 199 12.50 13.13 -7.99
CA CYS A 199 12.23 12.82 -9.40
C CYS A 199 12.64 13.93 -10.38
N LYS A 200 12.75 13.57 -11.66
CA LYS A 200 13.04 14.49 -12.78
C LYS A 200 11.91 15.51 -12.97
N LEU A 201 12.22 16.65 -13.61
CA LEU A 201 11.32 17.81 -13.73
C LEU A 201 9.95 17.45 -14.35
N ASP A 202 9.93 16.58 -15.34
CA ASP A 202 8.73 16.07 -16.02
C ASP A 202 7.78 15.32 -15.07
N VAL A 203 8.32 14.37 -14.29
CA VAL A 203 7.56 13.60 -13.30
C VAL A 203 7.01 14.51 -12.20
N ARG A 204 7.82 15.48 -11.75
CA ARG A 204 7.42 16.47 -10.73
C ARG A 204 6.27 17.35 -11.22
N THR A 205 6.40 17.90 -12.42
CA THR A 205 5.37 18.76 -13.03
C THR A 205 4.06 17.98 -13.17
N ARG A 206 4.12 16.74 -13.64
CA ARG A 206 2.93 15.89 -13.81
C ARG A 206 2.25 15.57 -12.48
N SER A 207 3.03 15.23 -11.46
CA SER A 207 2.51 14.91 -10.12
C SER A 207 1.87 16.14 -9.47
N LEU A 208 2.47 17.32 -9.63
CA LEU A 208 1.88 18.58 -9.19
C LEU A 208 0.56 18.88 -9.91
N CYS A 209 0.49 18.68 -11.23
CA CYS A 209 -0.76 18.86 -11.97
C CYS A 209 -1.88 17.95 -11.41
N VAL A 210 -1.59 16.68 -11.17
CA VAL A 210 -2.56 15.75 -10.58
C VAL A 210 -2.97 16.20 -9.18
N MET A 211 -2.02 16.63 -8.35
CA MET A 211 -2.31 17.15 -7.01
C MET A 211 -3.24 18.38 -7.08
N PHE A 212 -2.96 19.34 -7.97
CA PHE A 212 -3.82 20.51 -8.17
C PHE A 212 -5.22 20.16 -8.67
N GLU A 213 -5.33 19.18 -9.58
CA GLU A 213 -6.62 18.69 -10.05
C GLU A 213 -7.42 18.05 -8.91
N ILE A 214 -6.80 17.18 -8.10
CA ILE A 214 -7.46 16.56 -6.94
C ILE A 214 -7.92 17.65 -5.96
N MET A 215 -7.07 18.63 -5.66
CA MET A 215 -7.41 19.73 -4.76
C MET A 215 -8.60 20.54 -5.28
N LYS A 216 -8.56 20.94 -6.56
CA LYS A 216 -9.61 21.73 -7.20
C LYS A 216 -10.95 20.99 -7.25
N ASN A 217 -10.91 19.69 -7.52
CA ASN A 217 -12.13 18.91 -7.73
C ASN A 217 -12.74 18.39 -6.42
N HIS A 218 -11.93 18.22 -5.36
CA HIS A 218 -12.37 17.49 -4.16
C HIS A 218 -11.97 18.15 -2.84
N ALA A 219 -10.73 18.66 -2.71
CA ALA A 219 -10.19 19.02 -1.39
C ALA A 219 -10.62 20.40 -0.87
N VAL A 220 -10.97 21.36 -1.74
CA VAL A 220 -11.40 22.72 -1.31
C VAL A 220 -12.64 22.68 -0.40
N ASN A 221 -13.47 21.63 -0.52
CA ASN A 221 -14.67 21.46 0.31
C ASN A 221 -14.41 20.66 1.61
N SER A 222 -13.19 20.16 1.83
CA SER A 222 -12.85 19.26 2.96
C SER A 222 -11.69 19.75 3.84
N VAL A 223 -11.14 20.94 3.58
CA VAL A 223 -10.18 21.57 4.50
C VAL A 223 -10.96 22.05 5.72
N PRO A 224 -10.61 21.62 6.96
CA PRO A 224 -11.25 22.14 8.15
C PRO A 224 -11.05 23.66 8.19
N SER A 225 -12.13 24.42 8.31
CA SER A 225 -12.07 25.85 8.60
C SER A 225 -11.21 26.02 9.84
N GLY A 226 -10.04 26.64 9.71
CA GLY A 226 -9.16 26.91 10.83
C GLY A 226 -9.97 27.60 11.93
N GLY A 227 -10.00 26.98 13.11
CA GLY A 227 -10.66 27.56 14.27
C GLY A 227 -10.13 28.97 14.48
N GLU A 228 -11.04 29.92 14.55
CA GLU A 228 -10.75 31.27 15.01
C GLU A 228 -10.00 31.15 16.34
N ILE A 229 -8.74 31.57 16.34
CA ILE A 229 -8.02 31.84 17.58
C ILE A 229 -8.73 33.06 18.16
N SER A 230 -9.66 32.81 19.08
CA SER A 230 -10.27 33.84 19.92
C SER A 230 -9.16 34.47 20.75
N SER A 231 -8.63 35.59 20.26
CA SER A 231 -7.80 36.50 21.03
C SER A 231 -8.60 36.98 22.25
N THR A 232 -8.16 36.56 23.43
CA THR A 232 -8.49 37.24 24.69
C THR A 232 -7.28 38.05 25.13
#